data_AF-A0A3N1A2A9-F1
#
_entry.id   AF-A0A3N1A2A9-F1
#
_cell.length_a   1.000
_cell.length_b   1.000
_cell.length_c   1.000
_cell.angle_alpha   90.00
_cell.angle_beta   90.00
_cell.angle_gamma   90.00
#
_symmetry.space_group_name_H-M   'P 1'
#
loop_
_entity.id
_entity.type
_entity.pdbx_description
1 polymer ?
#
loop_
_entity_poly.entity_id
_entity_poly.type
_entity_poly.pdbx_seq_one_letter_code
_entity_poly.pdbx_strand_id
1 'polypeptide(L)'
;MPDSSAARKIAFAAFVRKALADARATRAWTGSEVSRRTGVSRQTINRWVRGEWSSDPEAERVVSFCEGLGISPTVAFGVLGWDRATSARPAPSAPPMDPDVEALLRRLVDPNVSDAEKFHIRETIRYLAYRPPLPAEPRKGPKRAG
;
A
#
# COMPACT_ATOMS: atom_id res chain seq x y z
N MET A 1 -13.59 -21.53 5.87
CA MET A 1 -12.78 -20.36 5.47
C MET A 1 -12.13 -20.70 4.13
N PRO A 2 -12.45 -20.00 3.02
CA PRO A 2 -11.76 -20.24 1.77
C PRO A 2 -10.25 -20.04 1.99
N ASP A 3 -9.46 -21.00 1.54
CA ASP A 3 -8.03 -21.05 1.75
C ASP A 3 -7.40 -19.76 1.21
N SER A 4 -6.86 -18.91 2.10
CA SER A 4 -6.36 -17.57 1.76
C SER A 4 -5.30 -17.61 0.64
N SER A 5 -4.64 -18.76 0.49
CA SER A 5 -3.69 -19.05 -0.59
C SER A 5 -4.38 -19.20 -1.96
N ALA A 6 -5.52 -19.88 -2.04
CA ALA A 6 -6.28 -20.05 -3.28
C ALA A 6 -6.87 -18.72 -3.78
N ALA A 7 -7.41 -17.91 -2.87
CA ALA A 7 -7.91 -16.58 -3.18
C ALA A 7 -6.79 -15.67 -3.74
N ARG A 8 -5.60 -15.72 -3.12
CA ARG A 8 -4.40 -15.01 -3.59
C ARG A 8 -3.98 -15.45 -5.00
N LYS A 9 -3.94 -16.76 -5.25
CA LYS A 9 -3.60 -17.32 -6.59
C LYS A 9 -4.54 -16.81 -7.67
N ILE A 10 -5.85 -16.79 -7.39
CA ILE A 10 -6.87 -16.29 -8.32
C ILE A 10 -6.69 -14.80 -8.58
N ALA A 11 -6.48 -13.99 -7.53
CA ALA A 11 -6.31 -12.55 -7.64
C ALA A 11 -5.04 -12.19 -8.44
N PHE A 12 -3.93 -12.88 -8.18
CA PHE A 12 -2.69 -12.66 -8.93
C PHE A 12 -2.81 -13.10 -10.39
N ALA A 13 -3.48 -14.22 -10.66
CA ALA A 13 -3.75 -14.65 -12.02
C ALA A 13 -4.61 -13.63 -12.79
N ALA A 14 -5.63 -13.04 -12.14
CA ALA A 14 -6.44 -11.98 -12.72
C ALA A 14 -5.63 -10.70 -13.00
N PHE A 15 -4.74 -10.31 -12.08
CA PHE A 15 -3.80 -9.20 -12.28
C PHE A 15 -2.92 -9.42 -13.51
N VAL A 16 -2.28 -10.58 -13.64
CA VAL A 16 -1.40 -10.89 -14.78
C VAL A 16 -2.19 -10.90 -16.09
N ARG A 17 -3.40 -11.48 -16.12
CA ARG A 17 -4.25 -11.47 -17.33
C ARG A 17 -4.61 -10.05 -17.75
N LYS A 18 -4.97 -9.19 -16.79
CA LYS A 18 -5.27 -7.78 -17.06
C LYS A 18 -4.05 -7.06 -17.61
N ALA A 19 -2.88 -7.20 -16.98
CA ALA A 19 -1.64 -6.58 -17.42
C ALA A 19 -1.26 -6.98 -18.86
N LEU A 20 -1.44 -8.25 -19.23
CA LEU A 20 -1.22 -8.74 -20.59
C LEU A 20 -2.25 -8.20 -21.59
N ALA A 21 -3.51 -8.11 -21.19
CA ALA A 21 -4.57 -7.53 -22.02
C ALA A 21 -4.31 -6.04 -22.28
N ASP A 22 -3.93 -5.28 -21.26
CA ASP A 22 -3.60 -3.87 -21.36
C ASP A 22 -2.37 -3.65 -22.27
N ALA A 23 -1.32 -4.46 -22.10
CA ALA A 23 -0.13 -4.40 -22.96
C ALA A 23 -0.47 -4.73 -24.44
N ARG A 24 -1.38 -5.68 -24.66
CA ARG A 24 -1.85 -6.02 -26.01
C ARG A 24 -2.70 -4.91 -26.61
N ALA A 25 -3.60 -4.30 -25.84
CA ALA A 25 -4.49 -3.24 -26.31
C ALA A 25 -3.74 -1.93 -26.59
N THR A 26 -2.80 -1.55 -25.73
CA THR A 26 -2.11 -0.25 -25.80
C THR A 26 -0.86 -0.26 -26.66
N ARG A 27 -0.13 -1.39 -26.69
CA ARG A 27 1.19 -1.48 -27.35
C ARG A 27 1.28 -2.59 -28.39
N ALA A 28 0.18 -3.30 -28.67
CA ALA A 28 0.14 -4.48 -29.55
C ALA A 28 1.14 -5.59 -29.15
N TRP A 29 1.56 -5.65 -27.88
CA TRP A 29 2.56 -6.61 -27.44
C TRP A 29 2.03 -8.04 -27.48
N THR A 30 2.84 -8.94 -28.04
CA THR A 30 2.60 -10.38 -28.01
C THR A 30 3.25 -10.99 -26.77
N GLY A 31 2.86 -12.19 -26.36
CA GLY A 31 3.50 -12.85 -25.21
C GLY A 31 5.03 -13.04 -25.36
N SER A 32 5.54 -13.11 -26.59
CA SER A 32 6.98 -13.15 -26.88
C SER A 32 7.64 -11.79 -26.66
N GLU A 33 6.96 -10.70 -27.03
CA GLU A 33 7.44 -9.35 -26.79
C GLU A 33 7.44 -9.03 -25.31
N VAL A 34 6.37 -9.39 -24.58
CA VAL A 34 6.32 -9.26 -23.12
C VAL A 34 7.47 -10.03 -22.47
N SER A 35 7.72 -11.27 -22.90
CA SER A 35 8.82 -12.07 -22.35
C SER A 35 10.19 -11.43 -22.60
N ARG A 36 10.41 -10.89 -23.81
CA ARG A 36 11.64 -10.17 -24.17
C ARG A 36 11.84 -8.91 -23.34
N ARG A 37 10.77 -8.13 -23.12
CA ARG A 37 10.80 -6.84 -22.41
C ARG A 37 10.94 -6.98 -20.90
N THR A 38 10.31 -7.99 -20.33
CA THR A 38 10.27 -8.21 -18.87
C THR A 38 11.40 -9.12 -18.38
N GLY A 39 12.08 -9.85 -19.28
CA GLY A 39 13.03 -10.90 -18.91
C GLY A 39 12.37 -12.14 -18.29
N VAL A 40 11.05 -12.16 -18.13
CA VAL A 40 10.31 -13.29 -17.56
C VAL A 40 9.90 -14.25 -18.67
N SER A 41 10.23 -15.53 -18.50
CA SER A 41 9.91 -16.55 -19.52
C SER A 41 8.39 -16.67 -19.73
N ARG A 42 7.99 -16.99 -20.97
CA ARG A 42 6.59 -17.22 -21.34
C ARG A 42 5.95 -18.35 -20.53
N GLN A 43 6.73 -19.36 -20.16
CA GLN A 43 6.29 -20.47 -19.31
C GLN A 43 5.96 -19.99 -17.89
N THR A 44 6.79 -19.13 -17.31
CA THR A 44 6.56 -18.52 -16.00
C THR A 44 5.30 -17.67 -16.01
N ILE A 45 5.12 -16.82 -17.02
CA ILE A 45 3.94 -15.97 -17.17
C ILE A 45 2.66 -16.83 -17.32
N ASN A 46 2.69 -17.85 -18.17
CA ASN A 46 1.55 -18.76 -18.34
C ASN A 46 1.19 -19.49 -17.05
N ARG A 47 2.19 -19.88 -16.25
CA ARG A 47 1.98 -20.50 -14.93
C ARG A 47 1.26 -19.54 -13.98
N TRP A 48 1.64 -18.26 -13.96
CA TRP A 48 0.96 -17.24 -13.16
C TRP A 48 -0.48 -17.02 -13.61
N VAL A 49 -0.74 -16.98 -14.92
CA VAL A 49 -2.09 -16.83 -15.49
C VAL A 49 -3.02 -17.98 -15.11
N ARG A 50 -2.49 -19.19 -14.95
CA ARG A 50 -3.25 -20.37 -14.52
C ARG A 50 -3.40 -20.47 -13.01
N GLY A 51 -2.59 -19.76 -12.24
CA GLY A 51 -2.52 -19.91 -10.78
C GLY A 51 -1.91 -21.25 -10.33
N GLU A 52 -1.29 -22.00 -11.25
CA GLU A 52 -0.72 -23.33 -11.04
C GLU A 52 0.74 -23.26 -10.58
N TRP A 53 0.98 -22.56 -9.47
CA TRP A 53 2.30 -22.49 -8.85
C TRP A 53 2.29 -23.15 -7.47
N SER A 54 3.28 -24.00 -7.24
CA SER A 54 3.49 -24.75 -6.00
C SER A 54 4.14 -23.90 -4.92
N SER A 55 5.10 -23.07 -5.30
CA SER A 55 5.77 -22.08 -4.45
C SER A 55 5.35 -20.67 -4.86
N ASP A 56 5.39 -19.74 -3.89
CA ASP A 56 5.15 -18.32 -4.16
C ASP A 56 6.07 -17.82 -5.30
N PRO A 57 5.57 -16.91 -6.18
CA PRO A 57 6.41 -16.33 -7.23
C PRO A 57 7.68 -15.68 -6.67
N GLU A 58 8.75 -15.65 -7.45
CA GLU A 58 9.98 -14.95 -7.05
C GLU A 58 9.76 -13.43 -7.14
N ALA A 59 10.08 -12.70 -6.07
CA ALA A 59 9.84 -11.26 -5.98
C ALA A 59 10.55 -10.47 -7.10
N GLU A 60 11.81 -10.80 -7.39
CA GLU A 60 12.58 -10.19 -8.48
C GLU A 60 11.88 -10.35 -9.83
N ARG A 61 11.32 -11.54 -10.12
CA ARG A 61 10.59 -11.78 -11.38
C ARG A 61 9.29 -10.98 -11.45
N VAL A 62 8.61 -10.80 -10.32
CA VAL A 62 7.39 -9.98 -10.26
C VAL A 62 7.73 -8.50 -10.49
N VAL A 63 8.85 -8.02 -9.94
CA VAL A 63 9.38 -6.67 -10.20
C VAL A 63 9.70 -6.49 -11.68
N SER A 64 10.53 -7.35 -12.27
CA SER A 64 10.92 -7.25 -13.69
C SER A 64 9.71 -7.34 -14.63
N PHE A 65 8.71 -8.15 -14.28
CA PHE A 65 7.43 -8.19 -15.01
C PHE A 65 6.70 -6.85 -14.96
N CYS A 66 6.56 -6.25 -13.77
CA CYS A 66 5.86 -4.99 -13.61
C CYS A 66 6.62 -3.84 -14.29
N GLU A 67 7.93 -3.73 -14.06
CA GLU A 67 8.79 -2.70 -14.66
C GLU A 67 8.82 -2.80 -16.19
N GLY A 68 8.96 -4.01 -16.75
CA GLY A 68 8.95 -4.21 -18.20
C GLY A 68 7.61 -3.84 -18.86
N LEU A 69 6.51 -3.82 -18.10
CA LEU A 69 5.21 -3.34 -18.56
C LEU A 69 4.96 -1.86 -18.21
N GLY A 70 5.76 -1.25 -17.34
CA GLY A 70 5.53 0.09 -16.80
C GLY A 70 4.43 0.15 -15.73
N ILE A 71 4.22 -0.96 -15.03
CA ILE A 71 3.27 -1.10 -13.91
C ILE A 71 4.05 -0.96 -12.61
N SER A 72 3.46 -0.34 -11.59
CA SER A 72 4.07 -0.30 -10.25
C SER A 72 4.11 -1.70 -9.62
N PRO A 73 5.28 -2.23 -9.21
CA PRO A 73 5.39 -3.52 -8.53
C PRO A 73 4.57 -3.61 -7.24
N THR A 74 4.27 -2.48 -6.60
CA THR A 74 3.45 -2.41 -5.38
C THR A 74 2.03 -2.96 -5.59
N VAL A 75 1.46 -2.83 -6.78
CA VAL A 75 0.15 -3.40 -7.11
C VAL A 75 0.19 -4.93 -7.07
N ALA A 76 1.24 -5.52 -7.64
CA ALA A 76 1.42 -6.97 -7.62
C ALA A 76 1.68 -7.48 -6.20
N PHE A 77 2.47 -6.75 -5.41
CA PHE A 77 2.77 -7.10 -4.01
C PHE A 77 1.54 -7.05 -3.10
N GLY A 78 0.67 -6.06 -3.29
CA GLY A 78 -0.61 -5.98 -2.59
C GLY A 78 -1.51 -7.18 -2.90
N VAL A 79 -1.60 -7.56 -4.19
CA VAL A 79 -2.37 -8.75 -4.62
C VAL A 79 -1.78 -10.06 -4.05
N LEU A 80 -0.46 -10.14 -3.93
CA LEU A 80 0.25 -11.28 -3.34
C LEU A 80 0.27 -11.26 -1.81
N GLY A 81 -0.19 -10.18 -1.17
CA GLY A 81 -0.15 -10.02 0.28
C GLY A 81 1.27 -9.92 0.86
N TRP A 82 2.27 -9.59 0.03
CA TRP A 82 3.67 -9.42 0.44
C TRP A 82 3.96 -8.06 1.07
N ASP A 83 2.98 -7.16 1.02
CA ASP A 83 3.05 -5.80 1.56
C ASP A 83 3.27 -5.74 3.10
N ARG A 84 3.15 -6.88 3.80
CA ARG A 84 3.46 -6.95 5.25
C ARG A 84 4.95 -6.95 5.58
N ALA A 85 5.84 -7.18 4.61
CA ALA A 85 7.29 -7.26 4.83
C ALA A 85 8.08 -6.04 4.31
N THR A 86 7.44 -5.09 3.60
CA THR A 86 8.06 -3.80 3.24
C THR A 86 7.81 -2.77 4.33
N SER A 87 8.29 -3.08 5.53
CA SER A 87 8.49 -2.11 6.61
C SER A 87 9.60 -1.13 6.22
N ALA A 88 9.34 -0.21 5.27
CA ALA A 88 9.99 1.09 5.10
C ALA A 88 9.63 1.76 3.75
N ARG A 89 8.50 2.50 3.66
CA ARG A 89 8.46 3.78 2.92
C ARG A 89 7.31 4.66 3.47
N PRO A 90 7.49 5.99 3.58
CA PRO A 90 6.48 6.86 4.17
C PRO A 90 5.23 6.93 3.30
N ALA A 91 4.09 7.04 3.97
CA ALA A 91 2.79 7.29 3.39
C ALA A 91 2.81 8.49 2.42
N PRO A 92 1.89 8.53 1.41
CA PRO A 92 1.68 9.73 0.59
C PRO A 92 1.57 10.95 1.50
N SER A 93 2.22 12.06 1.13
CA SER A 93 2.35 13.25 1.98
C SER A 93 0.99 13.64 2.56
N ALA A 94 0.78 13.23 3.81
CA ALA A 94 -0.15 13.90 4.68
C ALA A 94 0.22 15.40 4.65
N PRO A 95 -0.75 16.32 4.80
CA PRO A 95 -0.40 17.71 5.09
C PRO A 95 0.71 17.74 6.15
N PRO A 96 1.70 18.64 6.04
CA PRO A 96 2.86 18.65 6.93
C PRO A 96 2.37 18.50 8.36
N MET A 97 2.82 17.42 9.01
CA MET A 97 2.40 17.07 10.35
C MET A 97 2.72 18.26 11.26
N ASP A 98 1.79 18.61 12.14
CA ASP A 98 2.04 19.66 13.11
C ASP A 98 3.33 19.35 13.89
N PRO A 99 4.28 20.30 14.01
CA PRO A 99 5.56 20.07 14.66
C PRO A 99 5.46 19.47 16.07
N ASP A 100 4.40 19.79 16.82
CA ASP A 100 4.18 19.27 18.16
C ASP A 100 3.75 17.79 18.11
N VAL A 101 2.92 17.42 17.13
CA VAL A 101 2.54 16.02 16.88
C VAL A 101 3.77 15.21 16.48
N GLU A 102 4.64 15.77 15.64
CA GLU A 102 5.88 15.11 15.25
C GLU A 102 6.83 14.91 16.45
N ALA A 103 6.96 15.92 17.32
CA ALA A 103 7.74 15.83 18.55
C ALA A 103 7.22 14.74 19.51
N LEU A 104 5.89 14.61 19.63
CA LEU A 104 5.27 13.53 20.41
C LEU A 104 5.59 12.14 19.83
N LEU A 105 5.53 11.98 18.50
CA LEU A 105 5.90 10.71 17.85
C LEU A 105 7.38 10.38 18.07
N ARG A 106 8.29 11.35 17.93
CA ARG A 106 9.73 11.15 18.19
C ARG A 106 9.98 10.65 19.62
N ARG A 107 9.32 11.24 20.62
CA ARG A 107 9.42 10.80 22.03
C ARG A 107 8.86 9.39 22.26
N LEU A 108 7.79 9.01 21.56
CA LEU A 108 7.18 7.68 21.70
C LEU A 108 8.06 6.55 21.18
N VAL A 109 8.91 6.83 20.18
CA VAL A 109 9.81 5.84 19.57
C VAL A 109 11.23 5.88 20.13
N ASP A 110 11.61 6.93 20.86
CA ASP A 110 12.94 7.08 21.46
C ASP A 110 13.17 6.03 22.57
N PRO A 111 14.15 5.12 22.45
CA PRO A 111 14.44 4.11 23.46
C PRO A 111 14.91 4.69 24.80
N ASN A 112 15.37 5.94 24.84
CA ASN A 112 15.84 6.59 26.06
C ASN A 112 14.71 7.22 26.88
N VAL A 113 13.50 7.32 26.31
CA VAL A 113 12.32 7.79 27.03
C VAL A 113 11.72 6.64 27.82
N SER A 114 11.44 6.89 29.11
CA SER A 114 10.90 5.87 30.01
C SER A 114 9.51 5.36 29.57
N ASP A 115 9.20 4.12 29.89
CA ASP A 115 7.89 3.53 29.57
C ASP A 115 6.75 4.26 30.27
N ALA A 116 6.98 4.79 31.49
CA ALA A 116 6.02 5.60 32.22
C ALA A 116 5.68 6.89 31.46
N GLU A 117 6.69 7.56 30.89
CA GLU A 117 6.52 8.78 30.11
C GLU A 117 5.82 8.49 28.77
N LYS A 118 6.20 7.41 28.06
CA LYS A 118 5.50 6.97 26.85
C LYS A 118 4.05 6.61 27.12
N PHE A 119 3.78 5.95 28.25
CA PHE A 119 2.42 5.61 28.67
C PHE A 119 1.59 6.87 28.90
N HIS A 120 2.12 7.86 29.63
CA HIS A 120 1.44 9.14 29.88
C HIS A 120 1.13 9.90 28.58
N ILE A 121 2.09 9.93 27.64
CA ILE A 121 1.89 10.54 26.32
C ILE A 121 0.75 9.85 25.56
N ARG A 122 0.75 8.50 25.50
CA ARG A 122 -0.31 7.74 24.80
C ARG A 122 -1.68 7.97 25.42
N GLU A 123 -1.76 8.00 26.74
CA GLU A 123 -3.01 8.20 27.45
C GLU A 123 -3.58 9.61 27.21
N THR A 124 -2.71 10.62 27.24
CA THR A 124 -3.10 12.01 26.94
C THR A 124 -3.59 12.16 25.50
N ILE A 125 -2.89 11.57 24.53
CA ILE A 125 -3.33 11.56 23.13
C ILE A 125 -4.68 10.88 22.99
N ARG A 126 -4.87 9.71 23.64
CA ARG A 126 -6.14 8.98 23.64
C ARG A 126 -7.27 9.82 24.22
N TYR A 127 -7.06 10.45 25.37
CA TYR A 127 -8.03 11.33 25.99
C TYR A 127 -8.46 12.47 25.05
N LEU A 128 -7.50 13.15 24.41
CA LEU A 128 -7.78 14.25 23.50
C LEU A 128 -8.49 13.81 22.22
N ALA A 129 -8.09 12.66 21.64
CA ALA A 129 -8.64 12.15 20.40
C ALA A 129 -10.10 11.70 20.51
N TYR A 130 -10.51 11.23 21.69
CA TYR A 130 -11.88 10.76 21.96
C TYR A 130 -12.72 11.75 22.75
N ARG A 131 -12.22 12.97 22.97
CA ARG A 131 -12.99 14.01 23.65
C ARG A 131 -14.20 14.43 22.79
N PRO A 132 -15.39 14.59 23.38
CA PRO A 132 -16.52 15.20 22.68
C PRO A 132 -16.13 16.57 22.10
N PRO A 133 -16.55 16.89 20.86
CA PRO A 133 -16.26 18.19 20.28
C PRO A 133 -16.88 19.29 21.13
N LEU A 134 -16.13 20.37 21.33
CA LEU A 134 -16.66 21.55 22.03
C LEU A 134 -17.85 22.11 21.22
N PRO A 135 -18.94 22.53 21.89
CA PRO A 135 -20.05 23.16 21.20
C PRO A 135 -19.51 24.37 20.42
N ALA A 136 -19.78 24.41 19.11
CA ALA A 136 -19.41 25.54 18.28
C ALA A 136 -20.13 26.78 18.81
N GLU A 137 -19.39 27.83 19.16
CA GLU A 137 -20.00 29.12 19.47
C GLU A 137 -20.83 29.58 18.26
N PRO A 138 -22.09 30.04 18.46
CA PRO A 138 -22.87 30.57 17.36
C PRO A 138 -22.14 31.79 16.81
N ARG A 139 -21.67 31.69 15.56
CA ARG A 139 -21.10 32.83 14.82
C ARG A 139 -22.15 33.93 14.81
N LYS A 140 -21.96 34.99 15.61
CA LYS A 140 -22.72 36.24 15.51
C LYS A 140 -22.51 36.79 14.11
N GLY A 141 -23.51 36.62 13.25
CA GLY A 141 -23.56 37.27 11.95
C GLY A 141 -23.52 38.79 12.12
N PRO A 142 -22.94 39.53 11.15
CA PRO A 142 -22.81 40.98 11.27
C PRO A 142 -24.20 41.61 11.29
N LYS A 143 -24.43 42.43 12.32
CA LYS A 143 -25.61 43.30 12.47
C LYS A 143 -25.62 44.24 11.27
N ARG A 144 -26.56 44.04 10.34
CA ARG A 144 -26.79 45.01 9.25
C ARG A 144 -27.32 46.30 9.89
N ALA A 145 -26.53 47.36 9.80
CA ALA A 145 -26.97 48.71 10.09
C ALA A 145 -27.96 49.14 8.99
N GLY A 146 -29.12 49.60 9.42
CA GLY A 146 -30.12 50.33 8.64
C GLY A 146 -30.51 51.56 9.43
#